data_AF-A0A974GZL4-F1
#
_entry.id   AF-A0A974GZL4-F1
#
_cell.length_a   1.000
_cell.length_b   1.000
_cell.length_c   1.000
_cell.angle_alpha   90.00
_cell.angle_beta   90.00
_cell.angle_gamma   90.00
#
_symmetry.space_group_name_H-M   'P 1'
#
loop_
_entity.id
_entity.type
_entity.pdbx_description
1 polymer ?
#
loop_
_entity_poly.entity_id
_entity_poly.type
_entity_poly.pdbx_seq_one_letter_code
_entity_poly.pdbx_strand_id
1 'polypeptide(L)'
;MVTTATFKKEQKQRDTFLGSRTSRDEFVHPDTEFTVQLRGHYCCISKYVVYVLTCPCGLIYIGETTQMVKSRISKHKSSINLGNAKLSVSKHFLDLGHSADQLKVMVLEGVPPLKYGGNRELRLKQREVWWVKKINSLEPHVLNRDNDLYLFL
;
A
#
# COMPACT_ATOMS: atom_id res chain seq x y z
N MET A 1 24.03 1.58 24.48
CA MET A 1 23.19 2.76 24.77
C MET A 1 22.65 3.27 23.44
N VAL A 2 21.38 2.98 23.13
CA VAL A 2 20.75 3.40 21.87
C VAL A 2 20.13 4.78 22.10
N THR A 3 20.56 5.74 21.30
CA THR A 3 20.25 7.18 21.44
C THR A 3 18.75 7.45 21.29
N THR A 4 18.20 8.33 22.12
CA THR A 4 16.77 8.70 22.18
C THR A 4 16.14 9.18 20.86
N ALA A 5 16.96 9.52 19.86
CA ALA A 5 16.55 9.91 18.51
C ALA A 5 16.05 8.75 17.63
N THR A 6 16.56 7.53 17.79
CA THR A 6 16.09 6.35 17.03
C THR A 6 14.72 5.88 17.53
N PHE A 7 14.49 5.90 18.84
CA PHE A 7 13.20 5.53 19.44
C PHE A 7 12.05 6.43 19.00
N LYS A 8 12.25 7.76 18.93
CA LYS A 8 11.20 8.68 18.44
C LYS A 8 10.88 8.51 16.96
N LYS A 9 11.87 8.12 16.14
CA LYS A 9 11.70 7.86 14.70
C LYS A 9 10.93 6.55 14.46
N GLU A 10 11.16 5.55 15.30
CA GLU A 10 10.41 4.29 15.32
C GLU A 10 8.97 4.48 15.81
N GLN A 11 8.74 5.33 16.81
CA GLN A 11 7.38 5.66 17.30
C GLN A 11 6.55 6.36 16.21
N LYS A 12 7.08 7.41 15.58
CA LYS A 12 6.38 8.14 14.49
C LYS A 12 6.10 7.26 13.26
N GLN A 13 6.91 6.22 13.03
CA GLN A 13 6.68 5.23 11.96
C GLN A 13 5.66 4.15 12.33
N ARG A 14 5.53 3.80 13.61
CA ARG A 14 4.47 2.90 14.10
C ARG A 14 3.09 3.53 13.93
N ASP A 15 2.98 4.84 14.10
CA ASP A 15 1.71 5.57 13.94
C ASP A 15 1.22 5.65 12.48
N THR A 16 2.11 5.39 11.49
CA THR A 16 1.74 5.36 10.06
C THR A 16 1.23 3.98 9.61
N PHE A 17 1.50 2.94 10.39
CA PHE A 17 1.10 1.56 10.10
C PHE A 17 -0.05 1.20 11.04
N LEU A 18 -1.27 1.12 10.51
CA LEU A 18 -2.45 0.58 11.21
C LEU A 18 -2.32 -0.95 11.38
N GLY A 19 -1.32 -1.38 12.13
CA GLY A 19 -1.08 -2.78 12.48
C GLY A 19 -0.54 -2.87 13.89
N SER A 20 -1.36 -2.47 14.87
CA SER A 20 -1.07 -2.72 16.29
C SER A 20 -1.47 -4.15 16.64
N ARG A 21 -0.63 -4.79 17.47
CA ARG A 21 -0.91 -6.10 18.08
C ARG A 21 -2.35 -6.13 18.63
N THR A 22 -3.04 -7.23 18.36
CA THR A 22 -4.33 -7.66 18.94
C THR A 22 -5.59 -6.87 18.55
N SER A 23 -6.04 -7.03 17.32
CA SER A 23 -7.43 -7.35 16.93
C SER A 23 -7.40 -7.77 15.45
N ARG A 24 -8.47 -8.30 14.85
CA ARG A 24 -8.44 -8.58 13.41
C ARG A 24 -8.28 -7.23 12.70
N ASP A 25 -7.14 -7.00 12.08
CA ASP A 25 -6.92 -5.78 11.32
C ASP A 25 -7.88 -5.80 10.12
N GLU A 26 -8.78 -4.83 10.03
CA GLU A 26 -9.76 -4.68 8.95
C GLU A 26 -9.44 -3.41 8.17
N PHE A 27 -9.32 -3.54 6.85
CA PHE A 27 -9.32 -2.36 5.97
C PHE A 27 -10.76 -1.90 5.82
N VAL A 28 -11.09 -0.75 6.42
CA VAL A 28 -12.36 -0.06 6.16
C VAL A 28 -12.10 0.98 5.08
N HIS A 29 -12.84 0.88 3.98
CA HIS A 29 -12.79 1.90 2.95
C HIS A 29 -13.31 3.24 3.51
N PRO A 30 -12.69 4.39 3.20
CA PRO A 30 -13.08 5.68 3.79
C PRO A 30 -14.53 6.07 3.53
N ASP A 31 -15.03 5.76 2.34
CA ASP A 31 -16.33 6.23 1.85
C ASP A 31 -17.37 5.11 1.69
N THR A 32 -16.98 3.85 1.91
CA THR A 32 -17.90 2.70 1.80
C THR A 32 -17.83 1.84 3.05
N GLU A 33 -18.94 1.20 3.42
CA GLU A 33 -18.98 0.16 4.45
C GLU A 33 -18.21 -1.12 4.05
N PHE A 34 -17.36 -1.05 3.01
CA PHE A 34 -16.56 -2.16 2.54
C PHE A 34 -15.40 -2.41 3.50
N THR A 35 -15.53 -3.50 4.26
CA THR A 35 -14.49 -3.99 5.16
C THR A 35 -13.77 -5.20 4.56
N VAL A 36 -12.45 -5.13 4.40
CA VAL A 36 -11.62 -6.29 4.08
C VAL A 36 -10.98 -6.81 5.34
N GLN A 37 -11.33 -8.04 5.72
CA GLN A 37 -10.58 -8.76 6.75
C GLN A 37 -9.20 -9.14 6.21
N LEU A 38 -8.16 -8.60 6.85
CA LEU A 38 -6.79 -8.87 6.44
C LEU A 38 -6.43 -10.32 6.78
N ARG A 39 -5.93 -11.05 5.77
CA ARG A 39 -5.56 -12.46 5.92
C ARG A 39 -4.13 -12.55 6.44
N GLY A 40 -3.98 -12.46 7.77
CA GLY A 40 -2.71 -12.68 8.45
C GLY A 40 -2.04 -11.39 8.95
N HIS A 41 -0.94 -11.55 9.68
CA HIS A 41 -0.22 -10.44 10.28
C HIS A 41 0.90 -9.95 9.36
N TYR A 42 0.76 -8.72 8.88
CA TYR A 42 1.75 -8.05 8.04
C TYR A 42 2.35 -6.87 8.76
N CYS A 43 3.65 -6.68 8.59
CA CYS A 43 4.38 -5.59 9.22
C CYS A 43 5.32 -4.93 8.21
N CYS A 44 6.02 -3.89 8.65
CA CYS A 44 6.86 -3.06 7.80
C CYS A 44 8.03 -3.83 7.13
N ILE A 45 8.36 -5.03 7.60
CA ILE A 45 9.40 -5.91 7.05
C ILE A 45 8.85 -7.00 6.12
N SER A 46 7.52 -7.14 5.99
CA SER A 46 6.91 -8.10 5.07
C SER A 46 7.31 -7.81 3.62
N LYS A 47 7.43 -8.88 2.81
CA LYS A 47 7.80 -8.84 1.38
C LYS A 47 6.77 -9.63 0.58
N TYR A 48 6.71 -9.40 -0.73
CA TYR A 48 5.75 -10.04 -1.65
C TYR A 48 4.31 -9.80 -1.21
N VAL A 49 3.96 -8.52 -1.07
CA VAL A 49 2.63 -8.11 -0.61
C VAL A 49 1.96 -7.18 -1.59
N VAL A 50 0.63 -7.25 -1.63
CA VAL A 50 -0.26 -6.26 -2.20
C VAL A 50 -0.68 -5.33 -1.07
N TYR A 51 -0.55 -4.03 -1.28
CA TYR A 51 -0.89 -2.99 -0.32
C TYR A 51 -1.79 -1.95 -0.97
N VAL A 52 -2.48 -1.20 -0.12
CA VAL A 52 -3.28 -0.04 -0.49
C VAL A 52 -2.70 1.19 0.18
N LEU A 53 -2.66 2.28 -0.59
CA LEU A 53 -2.39 3.62 -0.14
C LEU A 53 -3.72 4.39 -0.18
N THR A 54 -4.04 5.08 0.89
CA THR A 54 -5.25 5.89 0.98
C THR A 54 -4.87 7.35 1.16
N CYS A 55 -5.39 8.17 0.25
CA CYS A 55 -5.33 9.63 0.32
C CYS A 55 -6.28 10.15 1.40
N PRO A 56 -5.99 11.28 2.07
CA PRO A 56 -6.98 11.97 2.90
C PRO A 56 -8.25 12.37 2.14
N CYS A 57 -8.18 12.48 0.82
CA CYS A 57 -9.27 12.79 -0.09
C CYS A 57 -10.16 11.58 -0.47
N GLY A 58 -9.96 10.41 0.15
CA GLY A 58 -10.74 9.20 -0.13
C GLY A 58 -10.18 8.34 -1.29
N LEU A 59 -9.41 8.94 -2.21
CA LEU A 59 -8.81 8.19 -3.32
C LEU A 59 -7.81 7.13 -2.83
N ILE A 60 -7.83 5.99 -3.50
CA ILE A 60 -6.99 4.85 -3.16
C ILE A 60 -6.09 4.44 -4.33
N TYR A 61 -4.89 4.00 -3.99
CA TYR A 61 -3.94 3.39 -4.92
C TYR A 61 -3.61 1.98 -4.41
N ILE A 62 -3.74 0.99 -5.28
CA ILE A 62 -3.37 -0.39 -4.99
C ILE A 62 -2.08 -0.66 -5.75
N GLY A 63 -1.12 -1.24 -5.05
CA GLY A 63 0.12 -1.66 -5.67
C GLY A 63 0.70 -2.86 -4.96
N GLU A 64 1.74 -3.39 -5.56
CA GLU A 64 2.45 -4.58 -5.13
C GLU A 64 3.92 -4.27 -4.87
N THR A 65 4.54 -5.12 -4.04
CA THR A 65 5.97 -5.01 -3.80
C THR A 65 6.60 -6.36 -3.47
N THR A 66 7.72 -6.64 -4.14
CA THR A 66 8.63 -7.74 -3.80
C THR A 66 9.62 -7.35 -2.69
N GLN A 67 9.79 -6.04 -2.46
CA GLN A 67 10.66 -5.46 -1.44
C GLN A 67 9.94 -5.38 -0.09
N MET A 68 10.66 -4.97 0.96
CA MET A 68 10.04 -4.72 2.26
C MET A 68 9.06 -3.55 2.16
N VAL A 69 7.89 -3.67 2.80
CA VAL A 69 6.86 -2.62 2.76
C VAL A 69 7.42 -1.26 3.19
N LYS A 70 8.24 -1.20 4.25
CA LYS A 70 8.89 0.05 4.70
C LYS A 70 9.68 0.76 3.59
N SER A 71 10.40 -0.01 2.77
CA SER A 71 11.22 0.55 1.69
C SER A 71 10.33 1.08 0.57
N ARG A 72 9.25 0.36 0.22
CA ARG A 72 8.31 0.82 -0.78
C ARG A 72 7.57 2.09 -0.34
N ILE A 73 7.11 2.16 0.91
CA ILE A 73 6.47 3.36 1.45
C ILE A 73 7.45 4.54 1.45
N SER A 74 8.69 4.32 1.89
CA SER A 74 9.71 5.38 1.89
C SER A 74 9.98 5.92 0.49
N LYS A 75 9.97 5.06 -0.53
CA LYS A 75 10.12 5.47 -1.94
C LYS A 75 8.94 6.32 -2.40
N HIS A 76 7.71 5.91 -2.09
CA HIS A 76 6.50 6.70 -2.39
C HIS A 76 6.56 8.08 -1.72
N LYS A 77 6.85 8.14 -0.41
CA LYS A 77 6.98 9.41 0.32
C LYS A 77 8.05 10.32 -0.27
N SER A 78 9.22 9.76 -0.59
CA SER A 78 10.30 10.50 -1.24
C SER A 78 9.87 11.04 -2.62
N SER A 79 9.17 10.23 -3.41
CA SER A 79 8.70 10.65 -4.73
C SER A 79 7.67 11.79 -4.66
N ILE A 80 6.81 11.79 -3.64
CA ILE A 80 5.85 12.87 -3.38
C ILE A 80 6.61 14.15 -2.98
N ASN A 81 7.54 14.04 -2.03
CA ASN A 81 8.31 15.19 -1.52
C ASN A 81 9.21 15.82 -2.58
N LEU A 82 9.71 15.02 -3.52
CA LEU A 82 10.50 15.49 -4.66
C LEU A 82 9.65 16.03 -5.81
N GLY A 83 8.31 15.98 -5.71
CA GLY A 83 7.41 16.50 -6.73
C GLY A 83 7.48 15.75 -8.07
N ASN A 84 7.78 14.44 -8.05
CA ASN A 84 7.93 13.68 -9.29
C ASN A 84 6.57 13.39 -9.93
N ALA A 85 6.16 14.23 -10.88
CA ALA A 85 4.88 14.13 -11.58
C ALA A 85 4.73 12.90 -12.51
N LYS A 86 5.75 12.06 -12.65
CA LYS A 86 5.69 10.83 -13.47
C LYS A 86 4.85 9.72 -12.83
N LEU A 87 4.68 9.73 -11.51
CA LEU A 87 3.88 8.72 -10.80
C LEU A 87 2.51 9.29 -10.47
N SER A 88 1.44 8.53 -10.74
CA SER A 88 0.06 8.98 -10.51
C SER A 88 -0.19 9.42 -9.07
N VAL A 89 0.33 8.68 -8.09
CA VAL A 89 0.25 9.03 -6.66
C VAL A 89 0.96 10.35 -6.37
N SER A 90 2.19 10.52 -6.86
CA SER A 90 2.97 11.74 -6.62
C SER A 90 2.37 12.96 -7.30
N LYS A 91 1.89 12.81 -8.54
CA LYS A 91 1.19 13.87 -9.29
C LYS A 91 -0.07 14.30 -8.55
N HIS A 92 -0.89 13.35 -8.11
CA HIS A 92 -2.10 13.64 -7.36
C HIS A 92 -1.83 14.41 -6.06
N PHE A 93 -0.81 13.99 -5.30
CA PHE A 93 -0.43 14.68 -4.07
C PHE A 93 0.08 16.10 -4.34
N LEU A 94 0.79 16.31 -5.45
CA LEU A 94 1.24 17.62 -5.88
C LEU A 94 0.07 18.52 -6.30
N ASP A 95 -0.84 18.01 -7.13
CA ASP A 95 -1.98 18.75 -7.67
C ASP A 95 -2.96 19.21 -6.58
N LEU A 96 -3.17 18.38 -5.54
CA LEU A 96 -4.04 18.71 -4.41
C LEU A 96 -3.31 19.30 -3.20
N GLY A 97 -1.99 19.48 -3.27
CA GLY A 97 -1.19 19.99 -2.16
C GLY A 97 -1.21 19.09 -0.90
N HIS A 98 -1.41 17.79 -1.08
CA HIS A 98 -1.37 16.82 0.01
C HIS A 98 0.06 16.50 0.43
N SER A 99 0.27 16.32 1.73
CA SER A 99 1.57 15.92 2.27
C SER A 99 1.74 14.41 2.26
N ALA A 100 2.96 13.93 1.99
CA ALA A 100 3.34 12.52 2.08
C ALA A 100 3.09 11.91 3.48
N ASP A 101 2.98 12.74 4.52
CA ASP A 101 2.69 12.28 5.87
C ASP A 101 1.21 11.98 6.13
N GLN A 102 0.31 12.48 5.28
CA GLN A 102 -1.13 12.18 5.34
C GLN A 102 -1.48 10.86 4.65
N LEU A 103 -0.50 10.22 4.00
CA LEU A 103 -0.64 8.95 3.31
C LEU A 103 -0.85 7.82 4.33
N LYS A 104 -2.04 7.19 4.30
CA LYS A 104 -2.31 5.98 5.07
C LYS A 104 -1.92 4.75 4.25
N VAL A 105 -1.28 3.77 4.88
CA VAL A 105 -0.84 2.55 4.22
C VAL A 105 -1.36 1.33 4.94
N MET A 106 -1.86 0.36 4.17
CA MET A 106 -2.32 -0.91 4.69
C MET A 106 -1.94 -2.06 3.76
N VAL A 107 -1.61 -3.22 4.32
CA VAL A 107 -1.30 -4.42 3.53
C VAL A 107 -2.57 -5.24 3.36
N LEU A 108 -2.99 -5.50 2.13
CA LEU A 108 -4.21 -6.27 1.83
C LEU A 108 -3.96 -7.77 1.86
N GLU A 109 -2.86 -8.21 1.24
CA GLU A 109 -2.54 -9.62 1.08
C GLU A 109 -1.04 -9.84 0.89
N GLY A 110 -0.49 -10.87 1.51
CA GLY A 110 0.86 -11.37 1.25
C GLY A 110 0.82 -12.68 0.48
N VAL A 111 1.61 -12.77 -0.59
CA VAL A 111 1.73 -13.98 -1.40
C VAL A 111 2.79 -14.88 -0.76
N PRO A 112 2.44 -16.07 -0.24
CA PRO A 112 3.41 -16.96 0.38
C PRO A 112 4.40 -17.53 -0.64
N PRO A 113 5.56 -18.06 -0.20
CA PRO A 113 6.46 -18.80 -1.07
C PRO A 113 5.75 -19.97 -1.76
N LEU A 114 6.06 -20.21 -3.03
CA LEU A 114 5.49 -21.32 -3.80
C LEU A 114 6.23 -22.61 -3.44
N LYS A 115 5.50 -23.69 -3.17
CA LYS A 115 6.08 -24.99 -2.74
C LYS A 115 6.64 -25.84 -3.88
N TYR A 116 6.18 -25.66 -5.12
CA TYR A 116 6.43 -26.59 -6.24
C TYR A 116 7.03 -25.92 -7.48
N GLY A 117 7.86 -24.90 -7.29
CA GLY A 117 8.30 -24.04 -8.40
C GLY A 117 7.15 -23.15 -8.91
N GLY A 118 7.50 -22.18 -9.76
CA GLY A 118 6.58 -21.20 -10.31
C GLY A 118 7.02 -19.75 -10.06
N ASN A 119 6.42 -18.82 -10.79
CA ASN A 119 6.77 -17.41 -10.72
C ASN A 119 5.93 -16.69 -9.63
N ARG A 120 6.53 -16.49 -8.45
CA ARG A 120 5.89 -15.79 -7.33
C ARG A 120 5.57 -14.33 -7.65
N GLU A 121 6.38 -13.68 -8.50
CA GLU A 121 6.14 -12.30 -8.93
C GLU A 121 4.94 -12.22 -9.87
N LEU A 122 4.80 -13.18 -10.80
CA LEU A 122 3.60 -13.28 -11.63
C LEU A 122 2.35 -13.46 -10.78
N ARG A 123 2.38 -14.34 -9.77
CA ARG A 123 1.26 -14.51 -8.83
C ARG A 123 0.97 -13.21 -8.07
N LEU A 124 2.00 -12.47 -7.65
CA LEU A 124 1.84 -11.18 -6.99
C LEU A 124 1.15 -10.16 -7.91
N LYS A 125 1.56 -10.08 -9.18
CA LYS A 125 0.92 -9.24 -10.20
C LYS A 125 -0.54 -9.62 -10.44
N GLN A 126 -0.84 -10.91 -10.57
CA GLN A 126 -2.23 -11.38 -10.70
C GLN A 126 -3.09 -10.99 -9.48
N ARG A 127 -2.53 -11.05 -8.26
CA ARG A 127 -3.25 -10.61 -7.06
C ARG A 127 -3.46 -9.09 -7.03
N GLU A 128 -2.48 -8.30 -7.45
CA GLU A 128 -2.62 -6.85 -7.63
C GLU A 128 -3.79 -6.52 -8.55
N VAL A 129 -3.81 -7.10 -9.75
CA VAL A 129 -4.89 -6.90 -10.74
C VAL A 129 -6.24 -7.34 -10.19
N TRP A 130 -6.29 -8.49 -9.49
CA TRP A 130 -7.50 -8.97 -8.86
C TRP A 130 -8.03 -7.99 -7.81
N TRP A 131 -7.15 -7.44 -6.95
CA TRP A 131 -7.54 -6.43 -5.96
C TRP A 131 -8.00 -5.13 -6.60
N VAL A 132 -7.30 -4.66 -7.63
CA VAL A 132 -7.69 -3.49 -8.41
C VAL A 132 -9.07 -3.68 -9.01
N LYS A 133 -9.33 -4.83 -9.66
CA LYS A 133 -10.66 -5.13 -10.21
C LYS A 133 -11.71 -5.20 -9.12
N LYS A 134 -11.46 -5.96 -8.05
CA LYS A 134 -12.40 -6.13 -6.95
C LYS A 134 -12.82 -4.81 -6.32
N ILE A 135 -11.88 -3.88 -6.16
CA ILE A 135 -12.15 -2.56 -5.59
C ILE A 135 -12.73 -1.59 -6.62
N ASN A 136 -12.25 -1.57 -7.88
CA ASN A 136 -12.83 -0.77 -8.96
C ASN A 136 -14.28 -1.14 -9.28
N SER A 137 -14.62 -2.43 -9.19
CA SER A 137 -16.00 -2.91 -9.34
C SER A 137 -16.92 -2.35 -8.26
N LEU A 138 -16.37 -1.94 -7.12
CA LEU A 138 -17.11 -1.31 -6.04
C LEU A 138 -17.13 0.22 -6.22
N GLU A 139 -16.06 0.82 -6.75
CA GLU A 139 -15.98 2.28 -6.92
C GLU A 139 -14.93 2.72 -7.98
N PRO A 140 -15.27 3.63 -8.92
CA PRO A 140 -14.35 4.08 -9.98
C PRO A 140 -13.23 5.07 -9.53
N HIS A 141 -13.01 5.21 -8.21
CA HIS A 141 -12.10 6.21 -7.61
C HIS A 141 -10.68 5.67 -7.31
N VAL A 142 -10.14 4.82 -8.20
CA VAL A 142 -8.78 4.27 -8.05
C VAL A 142 -7.76 5.07 -8.88
N LEU A 143 -6.65 5.47 -8.25
CA LEU A 143 -5.51 6.22 -8.85
C LEU A 143 -4.62 5.39 -9.78
N ASN A 144 -5.00 4.13 -10.04
CA ASN A 144 -4.23 3.18 -10.85
C ASN A 144 -4.56 3.27 -12.36
N ARG A 145 -5.23 4.35 -12.81
CA ARG A 145 -5.75 4.50 -14.19
C ARG A 145 -4.66 4.47 -15.28
N ASP A 146 -3.44 4.84 -14.94
CA ASP A 146 -2.32 4.95 -15.89
C ASP A 146 -1.36 3.75 -15.86
N ASN A 147 -1.56 2.77 -14.96
CA ASN A 147 -0.75 1.57 -14.95
C ASN A 147 -1.36 0.56 -15.90
N ASP A 148 -0.58 0.11 -16.88
CA ASP A 148 -0.89 -0.96 -17.84
C ASP A 148 -1.09 -2.32 -17.15
N LEU A 149 -2.15 -2.43 -16.35
CA LEU A 149 -2.56 -3.66 -15.65
C LEU A 149 -3.16 -4.69 -16.61
N TYR A 150 -3.45 -4.28 -17.86
CA TYR A 150 -4.04 -5.13 -18.89
C TYR A 150 -3.05 -6.15 -19.48
N LEU A 151 -1.74 -5.98 -19.28
CA LEU A 151 -0.71 -6.89 -19.79
C LEU A 151 -0.60 -8.23 -19.05
N PHE A 152 -1.36 -8.43 -17.96
CA PHE A 152 -1.28 -9.62 -17.11
C PHE A 152 -2.62 -10.36 -16.94
N LEU A 153 -3.59 -10.08 -17.82
CA LEU A 153 -4.79 -10.89 -18.04
C LEU A 153 -4.52 -11.95 -19.11
#